data_AF-A0A3D3R6C6-F1
#
_entry.id   AF-A0A3D3R6C6-F1
#
_cell.length_a   1.000
_cell.length_b   1.000
_cell.length_c   1.000
_cell.angle_alpha   90.00
_cell.angle_beta   90.00
_cell.angle_gamma   90.00
#
_symmetry.space_group_name_H-M   'P 1'
#
loop_
_entity.id
_entity.type
_entity.pdbx_description
1 polymer ?
#
loop_
_entity_poly.entity_id
_entity_poly.type
_entity_poly.pdbx_seq_one_letter_code
_entity_poly.pdbx_strand_id
1 'polypeptide(L)'
;MADLQASEIKLEAPADSSIPYVARPEWFVRFLFELRHMVPKEMEVLVTAVLPGVILAVLFLVPFYEKVLGEKWGQRVAIIVYVGGLLIISGISWYGIKMERSAPDYALNRSQEIAYAARASWLASQNGVPPEGPASLLRNDPKSMGPLIFARHCGICHTWNGHDGTGHNIMEMKDGKKVIATPRASDLAGFATTKWLTEFLMDPKSPKFFGHLGSTKGGDAILNGDMSDWADSYVGPEGILTKADIEAVAALVAREANHRDFKPLSEETVKRGVSVFSGIDFKDKSGKVAEFYGYCAQCHAMKAGDPEEEGGGAAPDFNGYGSEKWLTDFIRKPGAERFYGEKNIMPSFEESKLSKHDLNLLVKWMRGEWQRPETEK
;
A
#
# COMPACT_ATOMS: atom_id res chain seq x y z
N MET A 1 9.30 3.33 -8.55
CA MET A 1 10.06 4.19 -9.48
C MET A 1 9.89 5.63 -9.03
N ALA A 2 10.99 6.37 -8.87
CA ALA A 2 10.96 7.74 -8.32
C ALA A 2 10.53 8.75 -9.39
N ASP A 3 9.75 9.75 -9.00
CA ASP A 3 9.21 10.77 -9.93
C ASP A 3 10.25 11.81 -10.38
N LEU A 4 11.46 11.75 -9.85
CA LEU A 4 12.63 12.56 -10.21
C LEU A 4 13.90 11.70 -10.21
N GLN A 5 14.92 12.14 -10.94
CA GLN A 5 16.24 11.48 -10.84
C GLN A 5 16.83 11.72 -9.45
N ALA A 6 17.56 10.73 -8.92
CA ALA A 6 18.14 10.85 -7.58
C ALA A 6 19.08 12.06 -7.43
N SER A 7 19.74 12.49 -8.51
CA SER A 7 20.59 13.70 -8.56
C SER A 7 19.82 15.02 -8.45
N GLU A 8 18.51 15.02 -8.71
CA GLU A 8 17.65 16.20 -8.66
C GLU A 8 16.97 16.39 -7.30
N ILE A 9 17.01 15.35 -6.44
CA ILE A 9 16.44 15.39 -5.09
C ILE A 9 17.41 16.16 -4.17
N LYS A 10 17.09 17.41 -3.90
CA LYS A 10 17.90 18.30 -3.05
C LYS A 10 17.44 18.39 -1.60
N LEU A 11 16.18 18.03 -1.35
CA LEU A 11 15.52 18.16 -0.05
C LEU A 11 15.00 16.80 0.40
N GLU A 12 14.92 16.62 1.71
CA GLU A 12 14.21 15.47 2.28
C GLU A 12 12.69 15.59 2.09
N ALA A 13 11.98 14.49 2.33
CA ALA A 13 10.53 14.52 2.38
C ALA A 13 10.08 15.50 3.49
N PRO A 14 9.00 16.26 3.29
CA PRO A 14 8.43 17.10 4.33
C PRO A 14 8.13 16.28 5.58
N ALA A 15 8.59 16.74 6.74
CA ALA A 15 8.30 16.09 8.01
C ALA A 15 6.79 16.22 8.32
N ASP A 16 6.09 15.09 8.37
CA ASP A 16 4.67 15.00 8.66
C ASP A 16 4.37 13.70 9.40
N SER A 17 3.58 13.76 10.47
CA SER A 17 3.13 12.57 11.21
C SER A 17 2.24 11.62 10.41
N SER A 18 1.60 12.08 9.32
CA SER A 18 0.74 11.26 8.48
C SER A 18 1.52 10.41 7.46
N ILE A 19 2.81 10.69 7.27
CA ILE A 19 3.69 10.04 6.29
C ILE A 19 4.87 9.42 7.05
N PRO A 20 5.31 8.20 6.70
CA PRO A 20 6.50 7.63 7.30
C PRO A 20 7.71 8.55 7.09
N TYR A 21 8.22 9.11 8.19
CA TYR A 21 9.41 9.95 8.21
C TYR A 21 10.33 9.46 9.33
N VAL A 22 11.49 8.92 8.95
CA VAL A 22 12.54 8.59 9.93
C VAL A 22 13.41 9.82 10.14
N ALA A 23 13.19 10.49 11.27
CA ALA A 23 13.99 11.64 11.67
C ALA A 23 15.43 11.17 11.97
N ARG A 24 16.35 11.41 11.03
CA ARG A 24 17.77 11.18 11.25
C ARG A 24 18.41 12.47 11.74
N PRO A 25 18.96 12.49 12.97
CA PRO A 25 19.67 13.66 13.45
C PRO A 25 20.88 13.93 12.54
N GLU A 26 21.17 15.21 12.35
CA GLU A 26 22.38 15.64 11.66
C GLU A 26 23.63 15.06 12.31
N TRP A 27 24.68 14.86 11.50
CA TRP A 27 25.89 14.16 11.92
C TRP A 27 26.52 14.72 13.21
N PHE A 28 26.40 16.03 13.45
CA PHE A 28 26.99 16.71 14.61
C PHE A 28 26.17 16.56 15.91
N VAL A 29 24.89 16.18 15.83
CA VAL A 29 24.03 15.90 17.01
C VAL A 29 23.70 14.42 17.16
N ARG A 30 24.01 13.58 16.16
CA ARG A 30 23.71 12.15 16.18
C ARG A 30 24.24 11.44 17.42
N PHE A 31 25.48 11.70 17.83
CA PHE A 31 26.05 11.03 19.00
C PHE A 31 25.24 11.29 20.27
N LEU A 32 24.66 12.47 20.46
CA LEU A 32 23.81 12.79 21.61
C LEU A 32 22.48 12.05 21.55
N PHE A 33 21.88 12.00 20.35
CA PHE A 33 20.63 11.26 20.12
C PHE A 33 20.80 9.76 20.43
N GLU A 34 21.86 9.14 19.93
CA GLU A 34 22.15 7.72 20.14
C GLU A 34 22.52 7.46 21.61
N LEU A 35 23.34 8.33 22.22
CA LEU A 35 23.75 8.22 23.62
C LEU A 35 22.54 8.23 24.57
N ARG A 36 21.52 9.07 24.29
CA ARG A 36 20.26 9.09 25.04
C ARG A 36 19.53 7.73 25.00
N HIS A 37 19.59 7.00 23.90
CA HIS A 37 18.92 5.70 23.77
C HIS A 37 19.69 4.57 24.46
N MET A 38 21.00 4.74 24.72
CA MET A 38 21.83 3.76 25.40
C MET A 38 21.71 3.79 26.93
N VAL A 39 21.14 4.87 27.49
CA VAL A 39 21.06 5.07 28.93
C VAL A 39 19.63 4.99 29.43
N PRO A 40 19.39 4.51 30.67
CA PRO A 40 18.08 4.57 31.30
C PRO A 40 17.55 6.01 31.34
N LYS A 41 16.22 6.17 31.25
CA LYS A 41 15.59 7.51 31.20
C LYS A 41 15.93 8.38 32.40
N GLU A 42 16.17 7.78 33.56
CA GLU A 42 16.54 8.48 34.80
C GLU A 42 17.93 9.14 34.71
N MET A 43 18.81 8.61 33.86
CA MET A 43 20.18 9.07 33.67
C MET A 43 20.33 10.02 32.48
N GLU A 44 19.25 10.28 31.75
CA GLU A 44 19.27 11.09 30.52
C GLU A 44 19.89 12.47 30.77
N VAL A 45 19.40 13.20 31.77
CA VAL A 45 19.89 14.56 32.11
C VAL A 45 21.36 14.55 32.53
N LEU A 46 21.77 13.54 33.30
CA LEU A 46 23.14 13.41 33.76
C LEU A 46 24.09 13.27 32.56
N VAL A 47 23.72 12.46 31.58
CA VAL A 47 24.58 12.12 30.44
C VAL A 47 24.52 13.18 29.34
N THR A 48 23.35 13.78 29.08
CA THR A 48 23.18 14.75 27.98
C THR A 48 23.50 16.20 28.39
N ALA A 49 23.44 16.55 29.67
CA ALA A 49 23.69 17.91 30.16
C ALA A 49 24.88 18.02 31.13
N VAL A 50 24.93 17.16 32.17
CA VAL A 50 25.96 17.27 33.22
C VAL A 50 27.33 16.82 32.72
N LEU A 51 27.41 15.69 32.01
CA LEU A 51 28.68 15.18 31.49
C LEU A 51 29.40 16.17 30.54
N PRO A 52 28.74 16.76 29.53
CA PRO A 52 29.35 17.84 28.74
C PRO A 52 29.79 19.02 29.60
N GLY A 53 29.00 19.42 30.60
CA GLY A 53 29.36 20.49 31.54
C GLY A 53 30.63 20.19 32.34
N VAL A 54 30.79 18.96 32.83
CA VAL A 54 32.00 18.51 33.54
C VAL A 54 33.20 18.48 32.61
N ILE A 55 33.05 18.00 31.37
CA ILE A 55 34.13 17.99 30.37
C ILE A 55 34.59 19.43 30.07
N LEU A 56 33.65 20.36 29.87
CA LEU A 56 33.95 21.77 29.66
C LEU A 56 34.64 22.40 30.89
N ALA A 57 34.22 22.06 32.11
CA ALA A 57 34.88 22.51 33.32
C ALA A 57 36.33 21.98 33.42
N VAL A 58 36.57 20.71 33.07
CA VAL A 58 37.92 20.13 33.01
C VAL A 58 38.79 20.87 32.00
N LEU A 59 38.26 21.16 30.80
CA LEU A 59 38.97 21.91 29.77
C LEU A 59 39.24 23.36 30.20
N PHE A 60 38.28 24.02 30.83
CA PHE A 60 38.43 25.37 31.37
C PHE A 60 39.52 25.46 32.45
N LEU A 61 39.71 24.38 33.22
CA LEU A 61 40.71 24.31 34.28
C LEU A 61 42.11 23.94 33.80
N VAL A 62 42.32 23.65 32.51
CA VAL A 62 43.64 23.31 31.92
C VAL A 62 44.74 24.31 32.29
N PRO A 63 44.56 25.64 32.18
CA PRO A 63 45.61 26.61 32.52
C PRO A 63 46.05 26.55 33.99
N PHE A 64 45.19 26.06 34.89
CA PHE A 64 45.52 25.87 36.30
C PHE A 64 46.31 24.59 36.52
N TYR A 65 45.96 23.50 35.83
CA TYR A 65 46.72 22.26 35.86
C TYR A 65 48.13 22.43 35.29
N GLU A 66 48.29 23.25 34.24
CA GLU A 66 49.60 23.58 33.66
C GLU A 66 50.52 24.27 34.66
N LYS A 67 49.99 25.16 35.52
CA LYS A 67 50.78 25.84 36.55
C LYS A 67 51.26 24.91 37.66
N VAL A 68 50.49 23.87 38.00
CA VAL A 68 50.76 22.99 39.14
C VAL A 68 51.57 21.74 38.72
N LEU A 69 51.24 21.15 37.57
CA LEU A 69 51.77 19.87 37.12
C LEU A 69 52.73 20.02 35.92
N GLY A 70 52.87 21.23 35.38
CA GLY A 70 53.68 21.56 34.21
C GLY A 70 52.91 21.52 32.90
N GLU A 71 53.33 22.35 31.95
CA GLU A 71 52.66 22.57 30.64
C GLU A 71 52.41 21.26 29.87
N LYS A 72 53.38 20.34 29.88
CA LYS A 72 53.27 19.04 29.18
C LYS A 72 52.11 18.20 29.69
N TRP A 73 51.75 18.32 30.98
CA TRP A 73 50.64 17.57 31.56
C TRP A 73 49.29 18.18 31.20
N GLY A 74 49.15 19.50 31.24
CA GLY A 74 47.93 20.17 30.78
C GLY A 74 47.64 19.91 29.30
N GLN A 75 48.66 19.99 28.45
CA GLN A 75 48.55 19.63 27.03
C GLN A 75 48.11 18.16 26.83
N ARG A 76 48.67 17.21 27.59
CA ARG A 76 48.26 15.80 27.51
C ARG A 76 46.80 15.61 27.88
N VAL A 77 46.33 16.24 28.96
CA VAL A 77 44.92 16.18 29.38
C VAL A 77 44.01 16.76 28.31
N ALA A 78 44.33 17.94 27.76
CA ALA A 78 43.55 18.55 26.69
C ALA A 78 43.49 17.66 25.43
N ILE A 79 44.62 17.08 25.02
CA ILE A 79 44.69 16.16 23.87
C ILE A 79 43.86 14.90 24.14
N ILE A 80 43.95 14.30 25.32
CA ILE A 80 43.19 13.10 25.68
C ILE A 80 41.69 13.39 25.66
N VAL A 81 41.25 14.51 26.25
CA VAL A 81 39.84 14.89 26.26
C VAL A 81 39.33 15.16 24.84
N TYR A 82 40.10 15.87 24.02
CA TYR A 82 39.72 16.20 22.65
C TYR A 82 39.69 14.96 21.74
N VAL A 83 40.79 14.20 21.66
CA VAL A 83 40.89 13.00 20.81
C VAL A 83 39.98 11.90 21.33
N GLY A 84 39.93 11.68 22.64
CA GLY A 84 39.03 10.72 23.27
C GLY A 84 37.56 11.08 23.02
N GLY A 85 37.20 12.36 23.16
CA GLY A 85 35.87 12.86 22.82
C GLY A 85 35.50 12.60 21.36
N LEU A 86 36.39 12.93 20.42
CA LEU A 86 36.17 12.67 18.99
C LEU A 86 36.01 11.17 18.68
N LEU A 87 36.81 10.30 19.31
CA LEU A 87 36.70 8.86 19.14
C LEU A 87 35.39 8.31 19.70
N ILE A 88 34.94 8.80 20.86
CA ILE A 88 33.65 8.41 21.46
C ILE A 88 32.49 8.88 20.59
N ILE A 89 32.47 10.15 20.17
CA ILE A 89 31.45 10.72 19.28
C ILE A 89 31.35 9.93 17.98
N SER A 90 32.51 9.64 17.36
CA SER A 90 32.58 8.90 16.11
C SER A 90 32.15 7.45 16.28
N GLY A 91 32.56 6.80 17.39
CA GLY A 91 32.21 5.42 17.71
C GLY A 91 30.72 5.24 17.97
N ILE A 92 30.10 6.12 18.77
CA ILE A 92 28.65 6.11 19.04
C ILE A 92 27.88 6.35 17.74
N SER A 93 28.28 7.36 16.95
CA SER A 93 27.62 7.66 15.68
C SER A 93 27.73 6.49 14.70
N TRP A 94 28.90 5.88 14.58
CA TRP A 94 29.10 4.70 13.72
C TRP A 94 28.25 3.51 14.18
N TYR A 95 28.19 3.25 15.49
CA TYR A 95 27.32 2.22 16.05
C TYR A 95 25.85 2.48 15.72
N GLY A 96 25.39 3.71 15.88
CA GLY A 96 24.04 4.14 15.48
C GLY A 96 23.75 3.90 13.99
N ILE A 97 24.64 4.34 13.09
CA ILE A 97 24.55 4.07 11.64
C ILE A 97 24.40 2.56 11.41
N LYS A 98 25.26 1.76 12.06
CA LYS A 98 25.31 0.31 11.84
C LYS A 98 24.01 -0.35 12.29
N MET A 99 23.52 0.00 13.47
CA MET A 99 22.27 -0.54 14.02
C MET A 99 21.09 -0.20 13.12
N GLU A 100 20.99 1.06 12.69
CA GLU A 100 19.95 1.51 11.77
C GLU A 100 19.97 0.75 10.44
N ARG A 101 21.14 0.63 9.82
CA ARG A 101 21.31 -0.12 8.56
C ARG A 101 21.05 -1.62 8.68
N SER A 102 21.17 -2.17 9.88
CA SER A 102 20.86 -3.57 10.17
C SER A 102 19.41 -3.83 10.55
N ALA A 103 18.60 -2.77 10.71
CA ALA A 103 17.20 -2.92 11.05
C ALA A 103 16.42 -3.63 9.92
N PRO A 104 15.43 -4.46 10.27
CA PRO A 104 14.47 -4.98 9.29
C PRO A 104 13.84 -3.82 8.51
N ASP A 105 13.59 -4.04 7.21
CA ASP A 105 12.94 -3.08 6.30
C ASP A 105 13.69 -1.74 6.09
N TYR A 106 14.94 -1.58 6.59
CA TYR A 106 15.72 -0.35 6.40
C TYR A 106 15.80 0.09 4.93
N ALA A 107 16.08 -0.85 4.02
CA ALA A 107 16.18 -0.55 2.59
C ALA A 107 14.84 -0.06 2.00
N LEU A 108 13.73 -0.68 2.41
CA LEU A 108 12.38 -0.29 1.98
C LEU A 108 12.04 1.11 2.51
N ASN A 109 12.17 1.33 3.82
CA ASN A 109 11.92 2.62 4.46
C ASN A 109 12.76 3.74 3.83
N ARG A 110 14.06 3.48 3.59
CA ARG A 110 14.93 4.45 2.95
C ARG A 110 14.50 4.75 1.50
N SER A 111 14.07 3.73 0.76
CA SER A 111 13.58 3.92 -0.60
C SER A 111 12.27 4.74 -0.64
N GLN A 112 11.38 4.53 0.34
CA GLN A 112 10.12 5.26 0.46
C GLN A 112 10.34 6.73 0.80
N GLU A 113 11.23 7.04 1.75
CA GLU A 113 11.59 8.42 2.07
C GLU A 113 12.10 9.19 0.85
N ILE A 114 13.00 8.57 0.07
CA ILE A 114 13.52 9.15 -1.17
C ILE A 114 12.39 9.32 -2.19
N ALA A 115 11.47 8.37 -2.29
CA ALA A 115 10.31 8.47 -3.17
C ALA A 115 9.36 9.60 -2.76
N TYR A 116 9.08 9.79 -1.46
CA TYR A 116 8.27 10.90 -0.95
C TYR A 116 8.97 12.25 -1.16
N ALA A 117 10.28 12.33 -0.96
CA ALA A 117 11.07 13.53 -1.24
C ALA A 117 11.01 13.91 -2.73
N ALA A 118 11.20 12.93 -3.61
CA ALA A 118 11.08 13.10 -5.06
C ALA A 118 9.66 13.55 -5.44
N ARG A 119 8.64 12.89 -4.87
CA ARG A 119 7.23 13.19 -5.14
C ARG A 119 6.87 14.60 -4.73
N ALA A 120 7.23 15.02 -3.51
CA ALA A 120 6.95 16.36 -3.01
C ALA A 120 7.65 17.43 -3.88
N SER A 121 8.91 17.19 -4.23
CA SER A 121 9.69 18.10 -5.09
C SER A 121 9.07 18.21 -6.49
N TRP A 122 8.59 17.09 -7.05
CA TRP A 122 7.91 17.08 -8.34
C TRP A 122 6.57 17.81 -8.29
N LEU A 123 5.72 17.52 -7.29
CA LEU A 123 4.44 18.22 -7.12
C LEU A 123 4.64 19.73 -6.95
N ALA A 124 5.65 20.13 -6.19
CA ALA A 124 6.02 21.54 -6.03
C ALA A 124 6.50 22.17 -7.34
N SER A 125 7.17 21.43 -8.24
CA SER A 125 7.60 21.96 -9.53
C SER A 125 6.45 22.18 -10.51
N GLN A 126 5.34 21.45 -10.35
CA GLN A 126 4.15 21.61 -11.18
C GLN A 126 3.30 22.81 -10.76
N ASN A 127 3.01 22.95 -9.46
CA ASN A 127 1.99 23.89 -8.96
C ASN A 127 2.50 24.86 -7.88
N GLY A 128 3.79 24.81 -7.54
CA GLY A 128 4.36 25.54 -6.41
C GLY A 128 4.08 24.88 -5.05
N VAL A 129 4.59 25.49 -3.98
CA VAL A 129 4.29 25.09 -2.61
C VAL A 129 3.10 25.91 -2.11
N PRO A 130 2.00 25.28 -1.66
CA PRO A 130 0.81 26.01 -1.22
C PRO A 130 1.02 26.64 0.18
N PRO A 131 0.16 27.59 0.59
CA PRO A 131 0.29 28.31 1.87
C PRO A 131 0.28 27.41 3.12
N GLU A 132 -0.37 26.25 3.05
CA GLU A 132 -0.41 25.24 4.11
C GLU A 132 0.93 24.51 4.29
N GLY A 133 1.90 24.76 3.41
CA GLY A 133 3.25 24.22 3.44
C GLY A 133 3.44 22.97 2.58
N PRO A 134 4.70 22.50 2.42
CA PRO A 134 5.06 21.45 1.48
C PRO A 134 4.49 20.07 1.84
N ALA A 135 4.21 19.80 3.11
CA ALA A 135 3.60 18.54 3.55
C ALA A 135 2.20 18.34 2.96
N SER A 136 1.45 19.42 2.70
CA SER A 136 0.12 19.35 2.11
C SER A 136 0.13 18.78 0.67
N LEU A 137 1.26 18.92 -0.05
CA LEU A 137 1.42 18.33 -1.38
C LEU A 137 1.25 16.81 -1.34
N LEU A 138 1.89 16.17 -0.36
CA LEU A 138 1.80 14.73 -0.19
C LEU A 138 0.46 14.31 0.43
N ARG A 139 -0.07 15.07 1.41
CA ARG A 139 -1.37 14.77 2.05
C ARG A 139 -2.56 14.80 1.10
N ASN A 140 -2.45 15.52 -0.03
CA ASN A 140 -3.49 15.64 -1.03
C ASN A 140 -3.19 14.83 -2.30
N ASP A 141 -2.13 14.01 -2.29
CA ASP A 141 -1.69 13.21 -3.43
C ASP A 141 -2.12 11.73 -3.27
N PRO A 142 -2.97 11.19 -4.16
CA PRO A 142 -3.39 9.79 -4.08
C PRO A 142 -2.23 8.80 -4.09
N LYS A 143 -1.17 9.08 -4.87
CA LYS A 143 0.00 8.19 -4.94
C LYS A 143 0.72 8.07 -3.59
N SER A 144 0.76 9.16 -2.84
CA SER A 144 1.47 9.22 -1.55
C SER A 144 0.63 8.67 -0.40
N MET A 145 -0.63 9.10 -0.30
CA MET A 145 -1.51 8.75 0.82
C MET A 145 -2.31 7.48 0.62
N GLY A 146 -2.67 7.11 -0.61
CA GLY A 146 -3.45 5.91 -0.92
C GLY A 146 -2.89 4.64 -0.30
N PRO A 147 -1.59 4.31 -0.47
CA PRO A 147 -0.95 3.17 0.18
C PRO A 147 -1.05 3.19 1.71
N LEU A 148 -0.90 4.37 2.32
CA LEU A 148 -0.91 4.54 3.78
C LEU A 148 -2.32 4.37 4.35
N ILE A 149 -3.32 4.90 3.65
CA ILE A 149 -4.74 4.74 3.98
C ILE A 149 -5.12 3.26 3.83
N PHE A 150 -4.73 2.63 2.73
CA PHE A 150 -4.96 1.20 2.51
C PHE A 150 -4.33 0.37 3.62
N ALA A 151 -3.05 0.54 3.95
CA ALA A 151 -2.37 -0.22 5.00
C ALA A 151 -3.08 -0.10 6.36
N ARG A 152 -3.52 1.11 6.72
CA ARG A 152 -4.16 1.40 8.00
C ARG A 152 -5.56 0.80 8.12
N HIS A 153 -6.33 0.80 7.04
CA HIS A 153 -7.77 0.48 7.08
C HIS A 153 -8.12 -0.85 6.43
N CYS A 154 -7.42 -1.24 5.37
CA CYS A 154 -7.71 -2.39 4.52
C CYS A 154 -6.65 -3.49 4.63
N GLY A 155 -5.38 -3.11 4.85
CA GLY A 155 -4.19 -3.95 4.90
C GLY A 155 -4.19 -5.01 6.01
N ILE A 156 -5.14 -4.92 6.94
CA ILE A 156 -5.35 -5.96 7.96
C ILE A 156 -5.98 -7.25 7.39
N CYS A 157 -6.71 -7.13 6.27
CA CYS A 157 -7.39 -8.26 5.63
C CYS A 157 -6.95 -8.45 4.18
N HIS A 158 -6.87 -7.36 3.42
CA HIS A 158 -6.52 -7.36 2.01
C HIS A 158 -5.03 -7.13 1.81
N THR A 159 -4.43 -7.85 0.88
CA THR A 159 -3.09 -7.53 0.38
C THR A 159 -3.15 -6.68 -0.88
N TRP A 160 -1.99 -6.14 -1.22
CA TRP A 160 -1.66 -5.55 -2.50
C TRP A 160 -0.38 -6.21 -2.98
N ASN A 161 -0.45 -7.14 -3.94
CA ASN A 161 0.66 -7.99 -4.37
C ASN A 161 1.43 -8.63 -3.19
N GLY A 162 0.70 -9.17 -2.22
CA GLY A 162 1.26 -9.84 -1.03
C GLY A 162 1.74 -8.92 0.09
N HIS A 163 1.66 -7.60 -0.04
CA HIS A 163 2.05 -6.63 0.99
C HIS A 163 0.87 -5.74 1.42
N ASP A 164 1.07 -4.88 2.41
CA ASP A 164 0.02 -4.02 3.00
C ASP A 164 -0.33 -2.76 2.18
N GLY A 165 0.01 -2.72 0.89
CA GLY A 165 -0.05 -1.50 0.06
C GLY A 165 1.19 -0.61 0.12
N THR A 166 1.91 -0.54 1.25
CA THR A 166 3.15 0.26 1.36
C THR A 166 4.40 -0.50 0.93
N GLY A 167 4.32 -1.83 0.85
CA GLY A 167 5.45 -2.71 0.54
C GLY A 167 5.91 -3.52 1.75
N HIS A 168 5.37 -3.23 2.94
CA HIS A 168 5.63 -4.01 4.14
C HIS A 168 4.77 -5.28 4.15
N ASN A 169 5.35 -6.36 4.65
CA ASN A 169 4.57 -7.56 4.91
C ASN A 169 3.56 -7.30 6.03
N ILE A 170 2.38 -7.90 5.90
CA ILE A 170 1.41 -7.95 7.00
C ILE A 170 1.96 -8.94 8.02
N MET A 171 2.13 -8.52 9.26
CA MET A 171 2.76 -9.33 10.30
C MET A 171 1.76 -9.65 11.40
N GLU A 172 1.79 -10.89 11.89
CA GLU A 172 1.00 -11.33 13.03
C GLU A 172 1.88 -11.95 14.11
N MET A 173 1.38 -11.97 15.35
CA MET A 173 2.04 -12.66 16.45
C MET A 173 1.50 -14.09 16.54
N LYS A 174 2.36 -15.06 16.30
CA LYS A 174 2.05 -16.49 16.42
C LYS A 174 3.08 -17.13 17.34
N ASP A 175 2.61 -17.78 18.41
CA ASP A 175 3.46 -18.44 19.42
C ASP A 175 4.57 -17.53 19.98
N GLY A 176 4.24 -16.25 20.23
CA GLY A 176 5.17 -15.25 20.74
C GLY A 176 6.20 -14.74 19.72
N LYS A 177 6.12 -15.17 18.46
CA LYS A 177 7.01 -14.72 17.37
C LYS A 177 6.23 -13.91 16.34
N LYS A 178 6.89 -12.89 15.79
CA LYS A 178 6.37 -12.09 14.67
C LYS A 178 6.58 -12.87 13.38
N VAL A 179 5.51 -13.25 12.70
CA VAL A 179 5.53 -13.99 11.43
C VAL A 179 4.71 -13.26 10.36
N ILE A 180 4.93 -13.59 9.09
CA ILE A 180 4.12 -13.05 8.00
C ILE A 180 2.72 -13.64 8.12
N ALA A 181 1.71 -12.78 8.19
CA ALA A 181 0.32 -13.16 8.30
C ALA A 181 -0.18 -13.78 7.00
N THR A 182 -1.04 -14.79 7.12
CA THR A 182 -1.83 -15.26 5.97
C THR A 182 -2.92 -14.22 5.68
N PRO A 183 -3.03 -13.71 4.44
CA PRO A 183 -4.08 -12.76 4.09
C PRO A 183 -5.45 -13.36 4.36
N ARG A 184 -6.40 -12.55 4.85
CA ARG A 184 -7.75 -13.04 5.14
C ARG A 184 -8.69 -12.86 3.97
N ALA A 185 -8.48 -11.81 3.17
CA ALA A 185 -9.31 -11.45 2.04
C ALA A 185 -8.45 -11.31 0.77
N SER A 186 -9.10 -11.02 -0.34
CA SER A 186 -8.47 -11.01 -1.67
C SER A 186 -7.34 -9.98 -1.77
N ASP A 187 -6.35 -10.32 -2.59
CA ASP A 187 -5.34 -9.38 -3.06
C ASP A 187 -5.98 -8.41 -4.05
N LEU A 188 -5.87 -7.11 -3.76
CA LEU A 188 -6.53 -6.05 -4.53
C LEU A 188 -5.61 -5.37 -5.55
N ALA A 189 -4.37 -5.82 -5.70
CA ALA A 189 -3.48 -5.27 -6.71
C ALA A 189 -3.97 -5.61 -8.12
N GLY A 190 -4.27 -4.56 -8.90
CA GLY A 190 -4.86 -4.70 -10.22
C GLY A 190 -6.34 -5.10 -10.19
N PHE A 191 -7.02 -4.92 -9.05
CA PHE A 191 -8.48 -5.09 -8.95
C PHE A 191 -9.21 -4.41 -10.12
N ALA A 192 -10.25 -5.07 -10.62
CA ALA A 192 -11.07 -4.65 -11.76
C ALA A 192 -10.33 -4.47 -13.12
N THR A 193 -9.10 -4.98 -13.24
CA THR A 193 -8.46 -5.18 -14.55
C THR A 193 -8.92 -6.50 -15.18
N THR A 194 -8.86 -6.59 -16.52
CA THR A 194 -9.13 -7.84 -17.25
C THR A 194 -8.31 -9.00 -16.69
N LYS A 195 -7.02 -8.79 -16.41
CA LYS A 195 -6.15 -9.83 -15.86
C LYS A 195 -6.64 -10.34 -14.51
N TRP A 196 -6.95 -9.43 -13.58
CA TRP A 196 -7.41 -9.80 -12.25
C TRP A 196 -8.73 -10.56 -12.30
N LEU A 197 -9.68 -10.09 -13.12
CA LEU A 197 -10.98 -10.73 -13.30
C LEU A 197 -10.86 -12.10 -13.98
N THR A 198 -10.00 -12.24 -15.01
CA THR A 198 -9.73 -13.55 -15.63
C THR A 198 -9.17 -14.54 -14.62
N GLU A 199 -8.18 -14.14 -13.83
CA GLU A 199 -7.59 -15.01 -12.80
C GLU A 199 -8.63 -15.39 -11.73
N PHE A 200 -9.49 -14.44 -11.34
CA PHE A 200 -10.56 -14.69 -10.37
C PHE A 200 -11.60 -15.68 -10.91
N LEU A 201 -12.07 -15.50 -12.14
CA LEU A 201 -13.05 -16.40 -12.76
C LEU A 201 -12.49 -17.80 -13.01
N MET A 202 -11.18 -17.92 -13.19
CA MET A 202 -10.49 -19.20 -13.40
C MET A 202 -10.34 -20.02 -12.12
N ASP A 203 -10.06 -19.36 -10.99
CA ASP A 203 -9.87 -20.03 -9.70
C ASP A 203 -10.24 -19.09 -8.54
N PRO A 204 -11.55 -18.90 -8.27
CA PRO A 204 -12.01 -17.99 -7.22
C PRO A 204 -11.59 -18.46 -5.81
N LYS A 205 -11.30 -19.76 -5.66
CA LYS A 205 -10.84 -20.39 -4.41
C LYS A 205 -9.34 -20.27 -4.20
N SER A 206 -8.59 -19.69 -5.15
CA SER A 206 -7.15 -19.52 -4.97
C SER A 206 -6.84 -18.65 -3.74
N PRO A 207 -5.66 -18.84 -3.10
CA PRO A 207 -5.16 -17.99 -2.02
C PRO A 207 -5.18 -16.48 -2.33
N LYS A 208 -5.05 -16.12 -3.62
CA LYS A 208 -5.09 -14.72 -4.07
C LYS A 208 -6.47 -14.08 -3.93
N PHE A 209 -7.55 -14.86 -4.00
CA PHE A 209 -8.92 -14.35 -4.00
C PHE A 209 -9.66 -14.71 -2.70
N PHE A 210 -10.48 -15.76 -2.68
CA PHE A 210 -11.27 -16.13 -1.50
C PHE A 210 -10.70 -17.30 -0.71
N GLY A 211 -9.58 -17.91 -1.14
CA GLY A 211 -9.02 -19.15 -0.59
C GLY A 211 -8.72 -19.16 0.92
N HIS A 212 -8.62 -18.00 1.56
CA HIS A 212 -8.36 -17.89 3.00
C HIS A 212 -9.61 -17.59 3.85
N LEU A 213 -10.75 -17.29 3.21
CA LEU A 213 -11.97 -16.88 3.89
C LEU A 213 -12.60 -17.97 4.75
N GLY A 214 -12.38 -19.25 4.44
CA GLY A 214 -12.91 -20.36 5.24
C GLY A 214 -12.49 -20.33 6.72
N SER A 215 -11.40 -19.63 7.05
CA SER A 215 -10.93 -19.42 8.43
C SER A 215 -11.66 -18.29 9.18
N THR A 216 -12.50 -17.51 8.48
CA THR A 216 -13.22 -16.35 9.02
C THR A 216 -14.71 -16.66 9.16
N LYS A 217 -15.36 -16.13 10.20
CA LYS A 217 -16.80 -16.30 10.42
C LYS A 217 -17.60 -15.81 9.20
N GLY A 218 -18.41 -16.70 8.62
CA GLY A 218 -19.22 -16.42 7.42
C GLY A 218 -18.45 -16.52 6.10
N GLY A 219 -17.12 -16.69 6.13
CA GLY A 219 -16.30 -16.75 4.92
C GLY A 219 -16.40 -18.07 4.16
N ASP A 220 -16.78 -19.16 4.83
CA ASP A 220 -17.03 -20.46 4.18
C ASP A 220 -18.15 -20.39 3.12
N ALA A 221 -19.21 -19.63 3.41
CA ALA A 221 -20.33 -19.42 2.48
C ALA A 221 -19.95 -18.61 1.23
N ILE A 222 -18.86 -17.82 1.31
CA ILE A 222 -18.31 -17.10 0.15
C ILE A 222 -17.35 -18.03 -0.61
N LEU A 223 -16.49 -18.76 0.12
CA LEU A 223 -15.49 -19.66 -0.46
C LEU A 223 -16.14 -20.82 -1.23
N ASN A 224 -17.21 -21.39 -0.67
CA ASN A 224 -17.96 -22.53 -1.22
C ASN A 224 -19.36 -22.10 -1.72
N GLY A 225 -19.47 -20.87 -2.23
CA GLY A 225 -20.73 -20.34 -2.77
C GLY A 225 -20.91 -20.57 -4.28
N ASP A 226 -22.03 -20.08 -4.80
CA ASP A 226 -22.48 -20.29 -6.19
C ASP A 226 -21.42 -19.95 -7.26
N MET A 227 -20.60 -18.93 -7.03
CA MET A 227 -19.52 -18.55 -7.97
C MET A 227 -18.38 -19.57 -8.02
N SER A 228 -18.08 -20.25 -6.92
CA SER A 228 -17.08 -21.32 -6.90
C SER A 228 -17.61 -22.56 -7.61
N ASP A 229 -18.87 -22.91 -7.39
CA ASP A 229 -19.55 -24.02 -8.08
C ASP A 229 -19.67 -23.75 -9.59
N TRP A 230 -19.95 -22.50 -9.96
CA TRP A 230 -19.94 -22.05 -11.35
C TRP A 230 -18.57 -22.24 -12.01
N ALA A 231 -17.49 -21.81 -11.33
CA ALA A 231 -16.14 -21.94 -11.86
C ALA A 231 -15.74 -23.42 -12.06
N ASP A 232 -16.03 -24.27 -11.07
CA ASP A 232 -15.80 -25.71 -11.13
C ASP A 232 -16.57 -26.37 -12.30
N SER A 233 -17.78 -25.90 -12.56
CA SER A 233 -18.67 -26.47 -13.59
C SER A 233 -18.35 -26.02 -15.01
N TYR A 234 -17.92 -24.77 -15.21
CA TYR A 234 -17.88 -24.16 -16.54
C TYR A 234 -16.48 -23.78 -17.06
N VAL A 235 -15.47 -23.62 -16.20
CA VAL A 235 -14.16 -23.07 -16.59
C VAL A 235 -13.05 -24.13 -16.74
N GLY A 236 -13.20 -25.29 -16.09
CA GLY A 236 -12.21 -26.38 -16.11
C GLY A 236 -12.05 -27.10 -17.46
N PRO A 237 -11.19 -28.13 -17.53
CA PRO A 237 -10.97 -28.93 -18.75
C PRO A 237 -12.27 -29.47 -19.35
N GLU A 238 -13.18 -29.92 -18.49
CA GLU A 238 -14.50 -30.45 -18.83
C GLU A 238 -15.57 -29.35 -18.98
N GLY A 239 -15.26 -28.12 -18.56
CA GLY A 239 -16.17 -26.98 -18.65
C GLY A 239 -16.40 -26.54 -20.10
N ILE A 240 -17.53 -25.90 -20.37
CA ILE A 240 -17.87 -25.47 -21.74
C ILE A 240 -17.13 -24.18 -22.17
N LEU A 241 -16.68 -23.36 -21.22
CA LEU A 241 -16.02 -22.09 -21.49
C LEU A 241 -14.55 -22.31 -21.86
N THR A 242 -14.09 -21.61 -22.89
CA THR A 242 -12.66 -21.52 -23.20
C THR A 242 -12.02 -20.38 -22.41
N LYS A 243 -10.69 -20.39 -22.32
CA LYS A 243 -9.94 -19.26 -21.77
C LYS A 243 -10.25 -17.93 -22.47
N ALA A 244 -10.48 -17.95 -23.78
CA ALA A 244 -10.83 -16.74 -24.52
C ALA A 244 -12.24 -16.22 -24.19
N ASP A 245 -13.18 -17.10 -23.82
CA ASP A 245 -14.51 -16.71 -23.32
C ASP A 245 -14.38 -15.97 -21.98
N ILE A 246 -13.58 -16.53 -21.06
CA ILE A 246 -13.31 -15.91 -19.75
C ILE A 246 -12.60 -14.58 -19.90
N GLU A 247 -11.58 -14.50 -20.75
CA GLU A 247 -10.88 -13.24 -21.02
C GLU A 247 -11.81 -12.19 -21.63
N ALA A 248 -12.72 -12.59 -22.54
CA ALA A 248 -13.66 -11.67 -23.16
C ALA A 248 -14.70 -11.13 -22.17
N VAL A 249 -15.31 -11.99 -21.34
CA VAL A 249 -16.27 -11.53 -20.32
C VAL A 249 -15.58 -10.73 -19.21
N ALA A 250 -14.37 -11.12 -18.81
CA ALA A 250 -13.55 -10.35 -17.86
C ALA A 250 -13.21 -8.96 -18.42
N ALA A 251 -12.89 -8.86 -19.71
CA ALA A 251 -12.64 -7.58 -20.37
C ALA A 251 -13.91 -6.72 -20.45
N LEU A 252 -15.06 -7.33 -20.72
CA LEU A 252 -16.36 -6.65 -20.73
C LEU A 252 -16.69 -6.04 -19.37
N VAL A 253 -16.49 -6.79 -18.28
CA VAL A 253 -16.71 -6.26 -16.91
C VAL A 253 -15.66 -5.21 -16.54
N ALA A 254 -14.38 -5.43 -16.88
CA ALA A 254 -13.29 -4.48 -16.63
C ALA A 254 -13.51 -3.11 -17.31
N ARG A 255 -14.26 -3.09 -18.42
CA ARG A 255 -14.66 -1.85 -19.11
C ARG A 255 -15.42 -0.90 -18.19
N GLU A 256 -16.29 -1.42 -17.33
CA GLU A 256 -17.10 -0.61 -16.39
C GLU A 256 -16.22 0.18 -15.41
N ALA A 257 -15.04 -0.35 -15.09
CA ALA A 257 -14.10 0.33 -14.21
C ALA A 257 -13.45 1.52 -14.92
N ASN A 258 -13.31 1.47 -16.24
CA ASN A 258 -12.67 2.51 -17.05
C ASN A 258 -11.33 2.97 -16.41
N HIS A 259 -10.47 2.00 -16.07
CA HIS A 259 -9.14 2.31 -15.54
C HIS A 259 -8.35 3.16 -16.54
N ARG A 260 -7.41 3.97 -16.04
CA ARG A 260 -6.59 4.84 -16.89
C ARG A 260 -5.90 4.11 -18.05
N ASP A 261 -5.42 2.89 -17.80
CA ASP A 261 -4.69 2.08 -18.79
C ASP A 261 -5.62 1.18 -19.63
N PHE A 262 -6.94 1.37 -19.51
CA PHE A 262 -7.94 0.64 -20.29
C PHE A 262 -7.83 1.02 -21.76
N LYS A 263 -7.86 0.01 -22.62
CA LYS A 263 -7.90 0.17 -24.07
C LYS A 263 -9.27 -0.22 -24.58
N PRO A 264 -9.84 0.50 -25.56
CA PRO A 264 -11.07 0.09 -26.20
C PRO A 264 -10.98 -1.36 -26.68
N LEU A 265 -12.01 -2.15 -26.34
CA LEU A 265 -12.11 -3.55 -26.75
C LEU A 265 -12.41 -3.64 -28.23
N SER A 266 -11.93 -4.69 -28.89
CA SER A 266 -12.35 -4.98 -30.26
C SER A 266 -13.83 -5.38 -30.28
N GLU A 267 -14.50 -5.15 -31.41
CA GLU A 267 -15.90 -5.55 -31.60
C GLU A 267 -16.09 -7.07 -31.39
N GLU A 268 -15.10 -7.87 -31.78
CA GLU A 268 -15.09 -9.32 -31.55
C GLU A 268 -15.05 -9.67 -30.06
N THR A 269 -14.17 -9.02 -29.28
CA THR A 269 -14.10 -9.23 -27.83
C THR A 269 -15.38 -8.81 -27.15
N VAL A 270 -15.99 -7.69 -27.56
CA VAL A 270 -17.28 -7.23 -27.01
C VAL A 270 -18.38 -8.26 -27.31
N LYS A 271 -18.56 -8.66 -28.56
CA LYS A 271 -19.58 -9.64 -28.95
C LYS A 271 -19.42 -10.96 -28.19
N ARG A 272 -18.18 -11.45 -28.07
CA ARG A 272 -17.88 -12.67 -27.32
C ARG A 272 -18.14 -12.52 -25.82
N GLY A 273 -17.75 -11.39 -25.22
CA GLY A 273 -18.02 -11.12 -23.81
C GLY A 273 -19.52 -11.04 -23.53
N VAL A 274 -20.28 -10.39 -24.43
CA VAL A 274 -21.75 -10.29 -24.32
C VAL A 274 -22.40 -11.65 -24.44
N SER A 275 -22.00 -12.50 -25.41
CA SER A 275 -22.59 -13.83 -25.56
C SER A 275 -22.35 -14.74 -24.35
N VAL A 276 -21.19 -14.62 -23.69
CA VAL A 276 -20.91 -15.32 -22.44
C VAL A 276 -21.72 -14.72 -21.28
N PHE A 277 -21.86 -13.39 -21.24
CA PHE A 277 -22.57 -12.70 -20.16
C PHE A 277 -24.09 -12.95 -20.19
N SER A 278 -24.72 -12.86 -21.36
CA SER A 278 -26.17 -13.03 -21.53
C SER A 278 -26.59 -14.44 -21.91
N GLY A 279 -25.65 -15.29 -22.36
CA GLY A 279 -25.94 -16.62 -22.89
C GLY A 279 -26.48 -16.62 -24.32
N ILE A 280 -26.75 -15.45 -24.90
CA ILE A 280 -27.29 -15.30 -26.26
C ILE A 280 -26.18 -15.56 -27.27
N ASP A 281 -26.44 -16.42 -28.27
CA ASP A 281 -25.49 -16.80 -29.32
C ASP A 281 -24.13 -17.34 -28.80
N PHE A 282 -24.12 -17.92 -27.59
CA PHE A 282 -22.92 -18.54 -27.03
C PHE A 282 -22.46 -19.70 -27.92
N LYS A 283 -21.16 -19.76 -28.20
CA LYS A 283 -20.53 -20.82 -28.99
C LYS A 283 -19.62 -21.66 -28.10
N ASP A 284 -19.83 -22.97 -28.12
CA ASP A 284 -19.00 -23.92 -27.38
C ASP A 284 -17.59 -24.07 -27.96
N LYS A 285 -16.77 -24.94 -27.36
CA LYS A 285 -15.40 -25.26 -27.81
C LYS A 285 -15.32 -25.75 -29.27
N SER A 286 -16.42 -26.26 -29.83
CA SER A 286 -16.51 -26.69 -31.23
C SER A 286 -16.89 -25.57 -32.20
N GLY A 287 -17.22 -24.38 -31.69
CA GLY A 287 -17.64 -23.22 -32.46
C GLY A 287 -19.11 -23.23 -32.86
N LYS A 288 -19.91 -24.18 -32.34
CA LYS A 288 -21.35 -24.27 -32.58
C LYS A 288 -22.10 -23.50 -31.52
N VAL A 289 -23.22 -22.88 -31.92
CA VAL A 289 -24.14 -22.28 -30.95
C VAL A 289 -24.65 -23.38 -30.03
N ALA A 290 -24.50 -23.17 -28.73
CA ALA A 290 -24.86 -24.12 -27.70
C ALA A 290 -25.71 -23.43 -26.64
N GLU A 291 -26.64 -24.18 -26.05
CA GLU A 291 -27.35 -23.71 -24.88
C GLU A 291 -26.38 -23.62 -23.70
N PHE A 292 -26.18 -22.40 -23.20
CA PHE A 292 -25.38 -22.14 -22.03
C PHE A 292 -26.31 -21.76 -20.89
N TYR A 293 -26.39 -22.57 -19.85
CA TYR A 293 -27.23 -22.30 -18.67
C TYR A 293 -26.46 -21.63 -17.53
N GLY A 294 -25.17 -21.36 -17.71
CA GLY A 294 -24.32 -20.71 -16.69
C GLY A 294 -24.00 -19.25 -17.01
N TYR A 295 -24.80 -18.56 -17.82
CA TYR A 295 -24.50 -17.17 -18.20
C TYR A 295 -24.65 -16.22 -17.02
N CYS A 296 -23.80 -15.20 -17.01
CA CYS A 296 -23.63 -14.30 -15.87
C CYS A 296 -24.91 -13.53 -15.51
N ALA A 297 -25.68 -13.11 -16.51
CA ALA A 297 -26.88 -12.30 -16.38
C ALA A 297 -28.03 -13.01 -15.62
N GLN A 298 -27.96 -14.33 -15.41
CA GLN A 298 -28.91 -15.05 -14.55
C GLN A 298 -28.84 -14.58 -13.09
N CYS A 299 -27.66 -14.14 -12.66
CA CYS A 299 -27.39 -13.79 -11.27
C CYS A 299 -26.94 -12.33 -11.12
N HIS A 300 -26.13 -11.83 -12.06
CA HIS A 300 -25.50 -10.52 -11.98
C HIS A 300 -26.20 -9.50 -12.89
N ALA A 301 -26.58 -8.36 -12.32
CA ALA A 301 -27.06 -7.24 -13.10
C ALA A 301 -25.89 -6.50 -13.78
N MET A 302 -25.99 -6.22 -15.08
CA MET A 302 -25.09 -5.33 -15.81
C MET A 302 -25.73 -4.95 -17.14
N LYS A 303 -25.70 -3.66 -17.49
CA LYS A 303 -26.16 -3.19 -18.80
C LYS A 303 -25.41 -3.77 -20.00
N ALA A 304 -24.27 -4.46 -19.82
CA ALA A 304 -23.50 -5.24 -20.81
C ALA A 304 -23.38 -4.75 -22.28
N GLY A 305 -23.79 -3.53 -22.65
CA GLY A 305 -24.04 -3.11 -24.04
C GLY A 305 -25.52 -3.16 -24.50
N ASP A 306 -26.44 -3.73 -23.71
CA ASP A 306 -27.89 -3.70 -23.90
C ASP A 306 -28.59 -2.91 -22.77
N PRO A 307 -29.13 -1.71 -23.05
CA PRO A 307 -29.80 -0.89 -22.04
C PRO A 307 -31.18 -1.41 -21.63
N GLU A 308 -31.74 -2.41 -22.32
CA GLU A 308 -33.07 -2.98 -22.03
C GLU A 308 -33.02 -4.30 -21.26
N GLU A 309 -31.87 -4.99 -21.26
CA GLU A 309 -31.70 -6.29 -20.60
C GLU A 309 -30.46 -6.31 -19.68
N GLU A 310 -30.67 -5.93 -18.41
CA GLU A 310 -29.60 -5.88 -17.41
C GLU A 310 -29.34 -7.25 -16.74
N GLY A 311 -30.20 -8.24 -16.95
CA GLY A 311 -30.21 -9.45 -16.10
C GLY A 311 -30.56 -9.12 -14.64
N GLY A 312 -30.15 -9.99 -13.71
CA GLY A 312 -30.23 -9.71 -12.27
C GLY A 312 -30.70 -10.89 -11.42
N GLY A 313 -30.33 -10.85 -10.14
CA GLY A 313 -30.59 -11.91 -9.19
C GLY A 313 -29.95 -11.63 -7.82
N ALA A 314 -29.59 -12.69 -7.09
CA ALA A 314 -29.06 -12.59 -5.73
C ALA A 314 -27.54 -12.28 -5.65
N ALA A 315 -26.91 -11.88 -6.76
CA ALA A 315 -25.47 -11.64 -6.83
C ALA A 315 -25.13 -10.15 -7.03
N PRO A 316 -23.88 -9.71 -6.73
CA PRO A 316 -23.48 -8.31 -6.84
C PRO A 316 -23.73 -7.69 -8.21
N ASP A 317 -24.24 -6.47 -8.23
CA ASP A 317 -24.45 -5.64 -9.41
C ASP A 317 -23.12 -5.11 -9.97
N PHE A 318 -22.90 -5.34 -11.27
CA PHE A 318 -21.70 -4.93 -12.00
C PHE A 318 -21.85 -3.62 -12.76
N ASN A 319 -23.01 -2.94 -12.71
CA ASN A 319 -23.15 -1.60 -13.28
C ASN A 319 -22.15 -0.62 -12.65
N GLY A 320 -21.21 -0.14 -13.47
CA GLY A 320 -20.11 0.71 -13.03
C GLY A 320 -19.07 -0.01 -12.17
N TYR A 321 -18.98 -1.34 -12.22
CA TYR A 321 -18.03 -2.15 -11.43
C TYR A 321 -16.62 -1.55 -11.43
N GLY A 322 -16.03 -1.36 -10.25
CA GLY A 322 -14.70 -0.80 -10.10
C GLY A 322 -14.55 0.70 -10.39
N SER A 323 -15.60 1.40 -10.87
CA SER A 323 -15.62 2.87 -11.05
C SER A 323 -15.39 3.62 -9.72
N GLU A 324 -15.03 4.91 -9.77
CA GLU A 324 -14.90 5.74 -8.56
C GLU A 324 -16.17 5.71 -7.70
N LYS A 325 -17.34 5.83 -8.36
CA LYS A 325 -18.64 5.75 -7.67
C LYS A 325 -18.87 4.38 -7.06
N TRP A 326 -18.64 3.30 -7.80
CA TRP A 326 -18.85 1.95 -7.32
C TRP A 326 -17.95 1.62 -6.13
N LEU A 327 -16.65 1.95 -6.19
CA LEU A 327 -15.71 1.74 -5.10
C LEU A 327 -16.08 2.57 -3.86
N THR A 328 -16.48 3.82 -4.06
CA THR A 328 -16.96 4.69 -2.98
C THR A 328 -18.18 4.08 -2.30
N ASP A 329 -19.21 3.70 -3.06
CA ASP A 329 -20.44 3.13 -2.52
C ASP A 329 -20.18 1.78 -1.83
N PHE A 330 -19.32 0.93 -2.42
CA PHE A 330 -18.93 -0.37 -1.86
C PHE A 330 -18.20 -0.23 -0.53
N ILE A 331 -17.17 0.63 -0.44
CA ILE A 331 -16.40 0.82 0.80
C ILE A 331 -17.29 1.43 1.91
N ARG A 332 -18.22 2.32 1.54
CA ARG A 332 -19.18 2.88 2.49
C ARG A 332 -20.15 1.84 3.03
N LYS A 333 -20.70 0.96 2.17
CA LYS A 333 -21.74 0.01 2.55
C LYS A 333 -21.65 -1.30 1.74
N PRO A 334 -20.68 -2.18 2.04
CA PRO A 334 -20.47 -3.40 1.26
C PRO A 334 -21.60 -4.44 1.42
N GLY A 335 -22.38 -4.33 2.51
CA GLY A 335 -23.62 -5.11 2.73
C GLY A 335 -24.89 -4.51 2.14
N ALA A 336 -24.81 -3.54 1.21
CA ALA A 336 -25.99 -3.12 0.47
C ALA A 336 -26.51 -4.26 -0.44
N GLU A 337 -27.81 -4.24 -0.75
CA GLU A 337 -28.47 -5.26 -1.58
C GLU A 337 -27.80 -5.45 -2.94
N ARG A 338 -27.40 -4.36 -3.60
CA ARG A 338 -26.64 -4.38 -4.86
C ARG A 338 -25.23 -4.98 -4.76
N PHE A 339 -24.76 -5.32 -3.57
CA PHE A 339 -23.42 -5.89 -3.33
C PHE A 339 -23.56 -7.27 -2.68
N TYR A 340 -23.08 -7.45 -1.44
CA TYR A 340 -23.09 -8.75 -0.77
C TYR A 340 -24.26 -8.95 0.21
N GLY A 341 -25.10 -7.93 0.44
CA GLY A 341 -26.25 -8.03 1.34
C GLY A 341 -25.90 -8.64 2.71
N GLU A 342 -26.64 -9.66 3.12
CA GLU A 342 -26.42 -10.40 4.37
C GLU A 342 -25.17 -11.32 4.33
N LYS A 343 -24.68 -11.68 3.15
CA LYS A 343 -23.45 -12.47 2.96
C LYS A 343 -22.17 -11.64 3.16
N ASN A 344 -22.30 -10.33 3.34
CA ASN A 344 -21.16 -9.44 3.50
C ASN A 344 -20.41 -9.69 4.82
N ILE A 345 -19.09 -9.83 4.71
CA ILE A 345 -18.17 -9.94 5.85
C ILE A 345 -17.19 -8.74 5.95
N MET A 346 -17.22 -7.83 4.98
CA MET A 346 -16.39 -6.61 5.02
C MET A 346 -17.04 -5.56 5.92
N PRO A 347 -16.31 -4.91 6.84
CA PRO A 347 -16.89 -3.84 7.65
C PRO A 347 -17.24 -2.62 6.80
N SER A 348 -18.29 -1.88 7.20
CA SER A 348 -18.60 -0.58 6.63
C SER A 348 -17.61 0.50 7.11
N PHE A 349 -17.17 1.34 6.17
CA PHE A 349 -16.34 2.51 6.45
C PHE A 349 -17.17 3.79 6.33
N GLU A 350 -17.94 4.10 7.36
CA GLU A 350 -18.65 5.38 7.48
C GLU A 350 -17.67 6.56 7.58
N GLU A 351 -18.18 7.79 7.41
CA GLU A 351 -17.34 9.00 7.38
C GLU A 351 -16.55 9.22 8.67
N SER A 352 -17.06 8.71 9.81
CA SER A 352 -16.37 8.71 11.11
C SER A 352 -15.15 7.77 11.16
N LYS A 353 -15.09 6.73 10.33
CA LYS A 353 -13.99 5.76 10.26
C LYS A 353 -13.00 6.07 9.14
N LEU A 354 -13.48 6.64 8.04
CA LEU A 354 -12.69 7.02 6.89
C LEU A 354 -13.28 8.31 6.30
N SER A 355 -12.55 9.41 6.40
CA SER A 355 -13.02 10.71 5.94
C SER A 355 -13.34 10.68 4.44
N LYS A 356 -14.21 11.58 3.96
CA LYS A 356 -14.48 11.71 2.52
C LYS A 356 -13.21 12.00 1.71
N HIS A 357 -12.30 12.80 2.28
CA HIS A 357 -11.00 13.13 1.68
C HIS A 357 -10.14 11.87 1.50
N ASP A 358 -9.92 11.11 2.57
CA ASP A 358 -9.08 9.90 2.54
C ASP A 358 -9.69 8.81 1.65
N LEU A 359 -11.01 8.65 1.66
CA LEU A 359 -11.68 7.72 0.75
C LEU A 359 -11.44 8.11 -0.72
N ASN A 360 -11.49 9.39 -1.06
CA ASN A 360 -11.22 9.84 -2.42
C ASN A 360 -9.77 9.54 -2.84
N LEU A 361 -8.79 9.79 -1.96
CA LEU A 361 -7.39 9.47 -2.21
C LEU A 361 -7.16 7.96 -2.36
N LEU A 362 -7.79 7.14 -1.51
CA LEU A 362 -7.73 5.69 -1.59
C LEU A 362 -8.29 5.17 -2.92
N VAL A 363 -9.50 5.61 -3.30
CA VAL A 363 -10.17 5.16 -4.52
C VAL A 363 -9.36 5.56 -5.76
N LYS A 364 -8.87 6.80 -5.83
CA LYS A 364 -7.98 7.25 -6.90
C LYS A 364 -6.70 6.42 -6.99
N TRP A 365 -6.10 6.08 -5.84
CA TRP A 365 -4.93 5.22 -5.80
C TRP A 365 -5.23 3.79 -6.28
N MET A 366 -6.32 3.18 -5.83
CA MET A 366 -6.73 1.85 -6.31
C MET A 366 -6.98 1.83 -7.82
N ARG A 367 -7.43 2.95 -8.38
CA ARG A 367 -7.74 3.10 -9.81
C ARG A 367 -6.56 3.49 -10.69
N GLY A 368 -5.42 3.88 -10.12
CA GLY A 368 -4.28 4.36 -10.90
C GLY A 368 -4.30 5.87 -11.22
N GLU A 369 -5.18 6.64 -10.60
CA GLU A 369 -5.55 8.00 -10.98
C GLU A 369 -4.84 9.07 -10.13
N TRP A 370 -3.68 9.53 -10.58
CA TRP A 370 -2.95 10.64 -9.98
C TRP A 370 -2.05 11.33 -11.01
N GLN A 371 -1.58 12.53 -10.68
CA GLN A 371 -0.65 13.27 -11.52
C GLN A 371 0.68 12.53 -11.66
N ARG A 372 1.20 12.36 -12.88
CA ARG A 372 2.44 11.62 -13.15
C ARG A 372 3.36 12.42 -14.06
N PRO A 373 4.68 12.23 -13.97
CA PRO A 373 5.61 12.75 -14.97
C PRO A 373 5.28 12.21 -16.37
N GLU A 374 5.58 12.97 -17.43
CA GLU A 374 5.39 12.54 -18.83
C GLU A 374 6.22 11.30 -19.19
N THR A 375 7.32 11.07 -18.48
CA THR A 375 8.15 9.88 -18.60
C THR A 375 8.22 9.17 -17.25
N GLU A 376 7.51 8.05 -17.12
CA GLU A 376 7.73 7.10 -16.03
C GLU A 376 8.98 6.27 -16.38
N LYS A 377 10.09 6.50 -15.69
CA LYS A 377 11.33 5.72 -15.85
C LYS A 377 11.30 4.44 -15.05
#